data_AF-A0A9D8PZ09-F1
#
_entry.id   AF-A0A9D8PZ09-F1
#
_cell.length_a   1.000
_cell.length_b   1.000
_cell.length_c   1.000
_cell.angle_alpha   90.00
_cell.angle_beta   90.00
_cell.angle_gamma   90.00
#
_symmetry.space_group_name_H-M   'P 1'
#
loop_
_entity.id
_entity.type
_entity.pdbx_description
1 polymer ?
#
loop_
_entity_poly.entity_id
_entity_poly.type
_entity_poly.pdbx_seq_one_letter_code
_entity_poly.pdbx_strand_id
1 'polypeptide(L)'
;MQPWEQLYDPAGNIWLSSLIALLPIAFFFVALAVLRMKGWLAGTLTVAIALGVALLFYRMPPLQALGAALYGFVYGLWPIAWIILGAVFLYKISVRTGQF
;
A
#
# COMPACT_ATOMS: atom_id res chain seq x y z
N MET A 1 -8.68 -20.97 -16.07
CA MET A 1 -8.36 -20.88 -14.63
C MET A 1 -9.59 -20.33 -13.94
N GLN A 2 -10.12 -21.01 -12.93
CA GLN A 2 -11.25 -20.50 -12.17
C GLN A 2 -10.80 -19.22 -11.44
N PRO A 3 -11.53 -18.09 -11.59
CA PRO A 3 -11.22 -16.88 -10.83
C PRO A 3 -11.37 -17.18 -9.34
N TRP A 4 -10.47 -16.67 -8.51
CA TRP A 4 -10.67 -16.73 -7.07
C TRP A 4 -11.76 -15.74 -6.69
N GLU A 5 -12.75 -16.24 -5.95
CA GLU A 5 -13.79 -15.41 -5.37
C GLU A 5 -13.36 -14.94 -4.00
N GLN A 6 -13.38 -13.62 -3.80
CA GLN A 6 -13.03 -13.02 -2.53
C GLN A 6 -14.14 -13.26 -1.52
N LEU A 7 -13.80 -13.96 -0.44
CA LEU A 7 -14.69 -14.19 0.70
C LEU A 7 -14.53 -13.02 1.67
N TYR A 8 -15.55 -12.17 1.80
CA TYR A 8 -15.48 -10.93 2.59
C TYR A 8 -15.66 -11.14 4.09
N ASP A 9 -16.29 -12.24 4.49
CA ASP A 9 -16.68 -12.59 5.85
C ASP A 9 -16.09 -13.94 6.34
N PRO A 10 -14.76 -14.17 6.25
CA PRO A 10 -14.14 -15.43 6.67
C PRO A 10 -14.37 -15.78 8.16
N ALA A 11 -14.74 -14.81 9.01
CA ALA A 11 -15.11 -15.04 10.41
C ALA A 11 -16.61 -15.26 10.65
N GLY A 12 -17.44 -15.31 9.60
CA GLY A 12 -18.91 -15.40 9.71
C GLY A 12 -19.58 -14.13 10.27
N ASN A 13 -18.80 -13.08 10.53
CA ASN A 13 -19.27 -11.76 10.89
C ASN A 13 -18.46 -10.71 10.11
N ILE A 14 -19.17 -9.90 9.32
CA ILE A 14 -18.57 -8.88 8.48
C ILE A 14 -17.83 -7.82 9.30
N TRP A 15 -18.37 -7.44 10.47
CA TRP A 15 -17.76 -6.44 11.34
C TRP A 15 -16.39 -6.88 11.86
N LEU A 16 -16.29 -8.15 12.27
CA LEU A 16 -15.03 -8.71 12.75
C LEU A 16 -14.02 -8.85 11.61
N SER A 17 -14.48 -9.29 10.44
CA SER A 17 -13.63 -9.42 9.25
C SER A 17 -13.10 -8.06 8.79
N SER A 18 -13.96 -7.03 8.77
CA SER A 18 -13.56 -5.65 8.47
C SER A 18 -12.58 -5.08 9.48
N LEU A 19 -12.73 -5.39 10.77
CA LEU A 19 -11.79 -4.94 11.80
C LEU A 19 -10.39 -5.54 11.60
N ILE A 20 -10.33 -6.80 11.14
CA ILE A 20 -9.06 -7.46 10.81
C ILE A 20 -8.47 -6.88 9.52
N ALA A 21 -9.28 -6.57 8.51
CA ALA A 21 -8.82 -5.86 7.32
C ALA A 21 -8.29 -4.45 7.61
N LEU A 22 -8.71 -3.81 8.71
CA LEU A 22 -8.24 -2.49 9.13
C LEU A 22 -6.81 -2.53 9.71
N LEU A 23 -6.32 -3.69 10.19
CA LEU A 23 -5.04 -3.81 10.89
C LEU A 23 -3.86 -3.15 10.17
N PRO A 24 -3.60 -3.41 8.87
CA PRO A 24 -2.46 -2.80 8.17
C PRO A 24 -2.58 -1.28 8.11
N ILE A 25 -3.79 -0.75 7.89
CA ILE A 25 -4.06 0.68 7.81
C ILE A 25 -3.82 1.34 9.17
N ALA A 26 -4.41 0.77 10.23
CA ALA A 26 -4.22 1.26 11.59
C ALA A 26 -2.74 1.24 11.99
N PHE A 27 -2.03 0.15 11.68
CA PHE A 27 -0.59 0.04 11.93
C PHE A 27 0.20 1.13 11.20
N PHE A 28 -0.08 1.36 9.91
CA PHE A 28 0.62 2.38 9.12
C PHE A 28 0.47 3.78 9.71
N PHE A 29 -0.76 4.15 10.12
CA PHE A 29 -1.01 5.43 10.76
C PHE A 29 -0.30 5.55 12.11
N VAL A 30 -0.37 4.53 12.96
CA VAL A 30 0.33 4.54 14.25
C VAL A 30 1.84 4.61 14.07
N ALA A 31 2.40 3.87 13.10
CA ALA A 31 3.82 3.86 12.79
C ALA A 31 4.35 5.25 12.37
N LEU A 32 3.56 6.01 11.61
CA LEU A 32 3.95 7.35 11.15
C LEU A 32 3.61 8.44 12.16
N ALA A 33 2.39 8.48 12.67
CA ALA A 33 1.90 9.57 13.52
C ALA A 33 2.45 9.50 14.95
N VAL A 34 2.53 8.30 15.52
CA VAL A 34 2.90 8.09 16.93
C VAL A 34 4.37 7.68 17.04
N LEU A 35 4.76 6.62 16.32
CA LEU A 35 6.12 6.06 16.41
C LEU A 35 7.15 6.85 15.59
N ARG A 36 6.69 7.77 14.72
CA ARG A 36 7.54 8.61 13.85
C ARG A 36 8.61 7.81 13.09
N MET A 37 8.24 6.63 12.62
CA MET A 37 9.15 5.75 11.88
C MET A 37 9.49 6.36 10.52
N LYS A 38 10.65 5.98 9.96
CA LYS A 38 11.00 6.34 8.59
C LYS A 38 9.95 5.73 7.64
N GLY A 39 9.44 6.52 6.70
CA GLY A 39 8.34 6.10 5.82
C GLY A 39 8.60 4.80 5.06
N TRP A 40 9.84 4.57 4.61
CA TRP A 40 10.21 3.33 3.92
C TRP A 40 10.12 2.09 4.83
N LEU A 41 10.45 2.21 6.13
CA LEU A 41 10.31 1.13 7.12
C LEU A 41 8.84 0.89 7.49
N ALA A 42 8.09 1.96 7.73
CA ALA A 42 6.66 1.85 8.05
C ALA A 42 5.89 1.18 6.89
N GLY A 43 6.20 1.57 5.65
CA GLY A 43 5.59 1.01 4.44
C GLY A 43 5.90 -0.48 4.25
N THR A 44 7.17 -0.89 4.37
CA THR A 44 7.53 -2.31 4.17
C THR A 44 6.91 -3.22 5.23
N LEU A 45 6.89 -2.80 6.50
CA LEU A 45 6.22 -3.54 7.57
C LEU A 45 4.71 -3.62 7.34
N THR A 46 4.08 -2.54 6.90
CA THR A 46 2.64 -2.52 6.59
C THR A 46 2.30 -3.50 5.46
N VAL A 47 3.11 -3.57 4.41
CA VAL A 47 2.94 -4.54 3.32
C VAL A 47 3.09 -5.97 3.84
N ALA A 48 4.07 -6.24 4.72
CA ALA A 48 4.24 -7.56 5.33
C ALA A 48 3.01 -7.97 6.17
N ILE A 49 2.46 -7.03 6.96
CA ILE A 49 1.24 -7.27 7.75
C ILE A 49 0.04 -7.51 6.83
N ALA A 50 -0.14 -6.70 5.78
CA ALA A 50 -1.22 -6.85 4.81
C ALA A 50 -1.16 -8.22 4.09
N LEU A 51 0.03 -8.66 3.69
CA LEU A 51 0.24 -10.00 3.13
C LEU A 51 -0.08 -11.10 4.13
N GLY A 52 0.33 -10.95 5.39
CA GLY A 52 -0.01 -11.90 6.45
C GLY A 52 -1.52 -12.05 6.64
N VAL A 53 -2.25 -10.92 6.68
CA VAL A 53 -3.72 -10.93 6.78
C VAL A 53 -4.37 -11.56 5.55
N ALA A 54 -3.91 -11.22 4.35
CA ALA A 54 -4.45 -11.77 3.10
C ALA A 54 -4.25 -13.30 2.99
N LEU A 55 -3.06 -13.79 3.35
CA LEU A 55 -2.72 -15.21 3.23
C LEU A 55 -3.33 -16.06 4.34
N LEU A 56 -3.25 -15.60 5.60
CA LEU A 56 -3.63 -16.42 6.76
C LEU A 56 -5.11 -16.31 7.10
N PHE A 57 -5.68 -15.11 7.06
CA PHE A 57 -7.07 -14.87 7.46
C PHE A 57 -8.03 -14.98 6.28
N TYR A 58 -7.73 -14.29 5.17
CA TYR A 58 -8.58 -14.34 3.96
C TYR A 58 -8.29 -15.54 3.06
N ARG A 59 -7.28 -16.36 3.39
CA ARG A 59 -6.90 -17.58 2.64
C ARG A 59 -6.72 -17.33 1.14
N MET A 60 -6.22 -16.14 0.80
CA MET A 60 -5.98 -15.75 -0.59
C MET A 60 -4.85 -16.62 -1.18
N PRO A 61 -5.00 -17.15 -2.41
CA PRO A 61 -3.94 -17.87 -3.09
C PRO A 61 -2.64 -17.03 -3.17
N PRO A 62 -1.47 -17.60 -2.83
CA PRO A 62 -0.21 -16.83 -2.78
C PRO A 62 0.13 -16.09 -4.06
N LEU A 63 -0.16 -16.70 -5.22
CA LEU A 63 0.09 -16.09 -6.52
C LEU A 63 -0.72 -14.81 -6.73
N GLN A 64 -1.97 -14.79 -6.25
CA GLN A 64 -2.85 -13.64 -6.38
C GLN A 64 -2.53 -12.58 -5.34
N ALA A 65 -2.16 -12.97 -4.12
CA ALA A 65 -1.73 -12.03 -3.08
C ALA A 65 -0.46 -11.27 -3.50
N LEU A 66 0.54 -11.98 -4.02
CA LEU A 66 1.75 -11.37 -4.58
C LEU A 66 1.45 -10.55 -5.83
N GLY A 67 0.57 -11.04 -6.71
CA GLY A 67 0.08 -10.30 -7.86
C GLY A 67 -0.53 -8.95 -7.45
N ALA A 68 -1.46 -8.96 -6.49
CA ALA A 68 -2.10 -7.76 -5.96
C ALA A 68 -1.09 -6.78 -5.35
N ALA A 69 -0.10 -7.28 -4.60
CA ALA A 69 0.97 -6.45 -4.03
C ALA A 69 1.82 -5.79 -5.13
N LEU A 70 2.21 -6.54 -6.16
CA LEU A 70 2.99 -6.00 -7.29
C LEU A 70 2.16 -5.01 -8.12
N TYR A 71 0.90 -5.32 -8.40
CA TYR A 71 0.01 -4.39 -9.09
C TYR A 71 -0.12 -3.10 -8.29
N GLY A 72 -0.40 -3.17 -6.99
CA GLY A 72 -0.46 -1.99 -6.13
C GLY A 72 0.83 -1.17 -6.13
N PHE A 73 1.99 -1.83 -6.10
CA PHE A 73 3.29 -1.17 -6.16
C PHE A 73 3.49 -0.41 -7.49
N VAL A 74 3.23 -1.05 -8.63
CA VAL A 74 3.38 -0.43 -9.96
C VAL A 74 2.37 0.70 -10.14
N TYR A 75 1.12 0.50 -9.71
CA TYR A 75 0.09 1.53 -9.74
C TYR A 75 0.43 2.73 -8.86
N GLY A 76 1.14 2.53 -7.75
CA GLY A 76 1.64 3.61 -6.91
C GLY A 76 2.83 4.35 -7.52
N LEU A 77 3.76 3.61 -8.14
CA LEU A 77 4.95 4.21 -8.76
C LEU A 77 4.61 5.12 -9.95
N TRP A 78 3.62 4.73 -10.76
CA TRP A 78 3.24 5.48 -11.96
C TRP A 78 2.90 6.97 -11.71
N PRO A 79 1.94 7.32 -10.84
CA PRO A 79 1.63 8.72 -10.54
C PRO A 79 2.78 9.43 -9.83
N ILE A 80 3.53 8.75 -8.95
CA ILE A 80 4.69 9.34 -8.26
C ILE A 80 5.77 9.75 -9.27
N ALA A 81 6.05 8.91 -10.27
CA ALA A 81 7.01 9.21 -11.32
C ALA A 81 6.62 10.47 -12.10
N TRP A 82 5.33 10.64 -12.42
CA TRP A 82 4.82 11.83 -13.10
C TRP A 82 4.95 13.11 -12.26
N ILE A 83 4.69 13.02 -10.95
CA ILE A 83 4.87 14.14 -10.03
C ILE A 83 6.35 14.55 -9.97
N ILE A 84 7.27 13.60 -9.84
CA ILE A 84 8.71 13.88 -9.78
C ILE A 84 9.18 14.51 -11.10
N LEU A 85 8.74 13.99 -12.25
CA LEU A 85 9.09 14.55 -13.55
C LEU A 85 8.65 16.01 -13.68
N GLY A 86 7.39 16.29 -13.33
CA GLY A 86 6.85 17.65 -13.34
C GLY A 86 7.61 18.58 -12.38
N ALA A 87 7.90 18.12 -11.17
CA ALA A 87 8.65 18.88 -10.18
C ALA A 87 10.09 19.21 -10.64
N VAL A 88 10.79 18.23 -11.21
CA VAL A 88 12.15 18.42 -11.74
C VAL A 88 12.16 19.34 -12.96
N PHE A 89 11.17 19.21 -13.84
CA PHE A 89 11.01 20.11 -14.99
C PHE A 89 10.79 21.55 -14.55
N LEU A 90 9.84 21.77 -13.63
CA LEU A 90 9.57 23.09 -13.06
C LEU A 90 10.80 23.66 -12.36
N TYR A 91 11.48 22.87 -11.53
CA TYR A 91 12.72 23.26 -10.88
C TYR A 91 13.78 23.74 -11.88
N LYS A 92 14.00 22.98 -12.97
CA LYS A 92 14.97 23.36 -14.01
C LYS A 92 14.58 24.65 -14.72
N ILE A 93 13.29 24.91 -14.93
CA ILE A 93 12.82 26.18 -15.50
C ILE A 93 13.08 27.33 -14.52
N SER A 94 12.67 27.19 -13.26
CA SER A 94 12.81 28.25 -12.25
C SER A 94 14.28 28.64 -12.03
N VAL A 95 15.20 27.66 -12.01
CA VAL A 95 16.64 27.93 -11.90
C VAL A 95 17.17 28.65 -13.14
N ARG A 96 16.72 28.28 -14.35
CA ARG A 96 17.14 28.97 -15.59
C ARG A 96 16.58 30.38 -15.71
N THR A 97 15.39 30.65 -15.18
CA THR A 97 14.75 31.97 -15.24
C THR A 97 15.19 32.91 -14.11
N GLY A 98 16.09 32.47 -13.22
CA GLY A 98 16.58 33.27 -12.10
C GLY A 98 15.51 33.54 -11.04
N GLN A 99 14.46 32.71 -10.99
CA GLN A 99 13.33 32.83 -10.06
C GLN A 99 13.55 31.97 -8.80
N PHE A 100 14.81 31.73 -8.44
CA PHE A 100 15.24 30.87 -7.32
C PHE A 100 16.40 31.51 -6.56
#